data_AF-A0A934SVY4-F1
#
_entry.id   AF-A0A934SVY4-F1
#
_cell.length_a   1.000
_cell.length_b   1.000
_cell.length_c   1.000
_cell.angle_alpha   90.00
_cell.angle_beta   90.00
_cell.angle_gamma   90.00
#
_symmetry.space_group_name_H-M   'P 1'
#
loop_
_entity.id
_entity.type
_entity.pdbx_description
1 polymer ?
#
loop_
_entity_poly.entity_id
_entity_poly.type
_entity_poly.pdbx_seq_one_letter_code
_entity_poly.pdbx_strand_id
1 'polypeptide(L)'
;MKPEAFTVPSSIALVSSATRNGDVYTIHVHMHRLAAWAASTAARSSPSCRFDVETGTRIIELGIVDLLTGALSWPEPCKMNEFHHSLRHSVIAAAAACGLSFTHGIAAKLINMYFKVVLITAENCMHPLIAALHPPIDGDMLQAIVRAKVGDQRLWRRLRDVGWTKFSSRDYEEAIAGLRSLLGPDTPLWMAEEYWGGYQGAWKKRPVR
;
A
#
# COMPACT_ATOMS: atom_id res chain seq x y z
N MET A 1 -7.39 -14.30 26.34
CA MET A 1 -6.02 -14.12 25.80
C MET A 1 -5.86 -12.68 25.39
N LYS A 2 -4.91 -11.94 25.97
CA LYS A 2 -4.51 -10.65 25.40
C LYS A 2 -3.80 -10.97 24.07
N PRO A 3 -4.11 -10.31 22.95
CA PRO A 3 -3.31 -10.48 21.75
C PRO A 3 -1.87 -10.08 22.09
N GLU A 4 -0.91 -10.96 21.83
CA GLU A 4 0.50 -10.59 21.86
C GLU A 4 0.66 -9.38 20.95
N ALA A 5 1.28 -8.32 21.47
CA ALA A 5 1.57 -7.14 20.68
C ALA A 5 2.40 -7.60 19.47
N PHE A 6 1.95 -7.22 18.28
CA PHE A 6 2.73 -7.44 17.07
C PHE A 6 4.03 -6.64 17.19
N THR A 7 5.09 -7.32 17.61
CA THR A 7 6.43 -6.76 17.63
C THR A 7 6.93 -6.78 16.19
N VAL A 8 6.65 -5.71 15.44
CA VAL A 8 7.56 -5.39 14.33
C VAL A 8 8.94 -5.30 14.95
N PRO A 9 9.95 -6.00 14.41
CA PRO A 9 11.31 -5.93 14.92
C PRO A 9 11.67 -4.49 15.26
N SER A 10 12.03 -4.25 16.52
CA SER A 10 12.16 -2.95 17.16
C SER A 10 12.71 -1.90 16.21
N SER A 11 11.85 -0.95 15.83
CA SER A 11 12.18 0.28 15.10
C SER A 11 12.90 0.06 13.77
N ILE A 12 12.37 0.60 12.67
CA ILE A 12 13.21 0.87 11.50
C ILE A 12 14.12 2.03 11.91
N ALA A 13 15.19 1.70 12.64
CA ALA A 13 16.19 2.65 13.09
C ALA A 13 16.74 3.34 11.83
N LEU A 14 16.42 4.64 11.75
CA LEU A 14 16.95 5.65 10.84
C LEU A 14 17.91 5.11 9.79
N VAL A 15 17.45 5.04 8.54
CA VAL A 15 18.37 5.14 7.42
C VAL A 15 18.22 6.53 6.85
N SER A 16 18.90 7.48 7.50
CA SER A 16 19.24 8.72 6.80
C SER A 16 20.04 8.32 5.56
N SER A 17 19.61 8.82 4.41
CA SER A 17 20.30 8.69 3.13
C SER A 17 21.80 9.03 3.24
N ALA A 18 22.65 8.00 3.04
CA ALA A 18 23.90 7.99 2.26
C ALA A 18 24.86 6.88 2.77
N THR A 19 24.93 5.72 2.11
CA THR A 19 26.11 4.84 2.28
C THR A 19 27.25 5.35 1.41
N ARG A 20 28.05 6.24 2.01
CA ARG A 20 29.50 6.44 1.83
C ARG A 20 30.06 7.13 3.09
N ASN A 21 29.89 6.54 4.28
CA ASN A 21 30.59 6.88 5.53
C ASN A 21 30.08 6.00 6.69
N GLY A 22 30.88 5.04 7.16
CA GLY A 22 30.85 4.55 8.55
C GLY A 22 29.64 3.74 9.09
N ASP A 23 28.45 3.78 8.52
CA ASP A 23 27.27 3.13 9.12
C ASP A 23 27.13 1.63 8.78
N VAL A 24 26.75 0.83 9.78
CA VAL A 24 26.59 -0.63 9.68
C VAL A 24 25.33 -0.98 8.88
N TYR A 25 25.47 -1.76 7.82
CA TYR A 25 24.35 -2.28 7.05
C TYR A 25 23.64 -3.41 7.82
N THR A 26 22.43 -3.16 8.30
CA THR A 26 21.63 -4.13 9.07
C THR A 26 20.46 -4.69 8.26
N ILE A 27 19.77 -5.71 8.79
CA ILE A 27 18.55 -6.25 8.16
C ILE A 27 17.43 -5.19 8.04
N HIS A 28 17.32 -4.27 9.01
CA HIS A 28 16.34 -3.17 8.95
C HIS A 28 16.66 -2.20 7.82
N VAL A 29 17.96 -1.88 7.63
CA VAL A 29 18.44 -1.06 6.51
C VAL A 29 18.10 -1.74 5.18
N HIS A 30 18.33 -3.05 5.09
CA HIS A 30 17.99 -3.83 3.89
C HIS A 30 16.50 -3.79 3.58
N MET A 31 15.64 -4.10 4.57
CA MET A 31 14.19 -4.12 4.42
C MET A 31 13.65 -2.75 3.99
N HIS A 32 14.09 -1.67 4.66
CA HIS A 32 13.68 -0.32 4.33
C HIS A 32 14.05 0.05 2.89
N ARG A 33 15.31 -0.22 2.47
CA ARG A 33 15.77 0.07 1.10
C ARG A 33 14.96 -0.69 0.05
N LEU A 34 14.72 -1.99 0.27
CA LEU A 34 13.93 -2.82 -0.64
C LEU A 34 12.49 -2.31 -0.74
N ALA A 35 11.86 -2.02 0.40
CA ALA A 35 10.49 -1.52 0.46
C ALA A 35 10.34 -0.14 -0.17
N ALA A 36 11.24 0.80 0.11
CA ALA A 36 11.22 2.13 -0.46
C ALA A 36 11.42 2.11 -1.98
N TRP A 37 12.36 1.28 -2.47
CA TRP A 37 12.56 1.09 -3.90
C TRP A 37 11.33 0.51 -4.60
N ALA A 38 10.74 -0.54 -4.03
CA ALA A 38 9.56 -1.21 -4.59
C ALA A 38 8.34 -0.29 -4.58
N ALA A 39 8.08 0.38 -3.46
CA ALA A 39 6.98 1.32 -3.30
C ALA A 39 7.09 2.49 -4.27
N SER A 40 8.27 3.12 -4.35
CA SER A 40 8.52 4.24 -5.26
C SER A 40 8.32 3.82 -6.71
N THR A 41 8.85 2.65 -7.09
CA THR A 41 8.71 2.11 -8.45
C THR A 41 7.26 1.81 -8.82
N ALA A 42 6.49 1.22 -7.90
CA ALA A 42 5.09 0.90 -8.12
C ALA A 42 4.20 2.16 -8.16
N ALA A 43 4.44 3.14 -7.29
CA ALA A 43 3.69 4.39 -7.25
C ALA A 43 3.96 5.27 -8.47
N ARG A 44 5.20 5.30 -9.00
CA ARG A 44 5.54 6.04 -10.21
C ARG A 44 5.18 5.33 -11.52
N SER A 45 4.50 4.18 -11.49
CA SER A 45 4.30 3.36 -12.68
C SER A 45 3.38 3.99 -13.73
N SER A 46 2.47 4.90 -13.32
CA SER A 46 1.56 5.58 -14.25
C SER A 46 2.18 6.82 -14.89
N PRO A 47 2.01 7.06 -16.22
CA PRO A 47 2.46 8.28 -16.89
C PRO A 47 2.03 9.58 -16.22
N SER A 48 0.91 9.58 -15.49
CA SER A 48 0.42 10.75 -14.78
C SER A 48 1.08 10.99 -13.41
N CYS A 49 2.03 10.15 -13.00
CA CYS A 49 2.76 10.26 -11.75
C CYS A 49 4.20 9.78 -11.95
N ARG A 50 5.14 10.72 -12.08
CA ARG A 50 6.56 10.43 -12.30
C ARG A 50 7.41 11.15 -11.26
N PHE A 51 8.34 10.41 -10.67
CA PHE A 51 9.37 10.88 -9.77
C PHE A 51 10.49 9.82 -9.71
N ASP A 52 11.68 10.19 -9.27
CA ASP A 52 12.77 9.23 -9.07
C ASP A 52 12.63 8.46 -7.74
N VAL A 53 13.38 7.37 -7.58
CA VAL A 53 13.30 6.56 -6.36
C VAL A 53 13.79 7.33 -5.14
N GLU A 54 14.75 8.25 -5.33
CA GLU A 54 15.30 9.08 -4.25
C GLU A 54 14.21 9.98 -3.64
N THR A 55 13.48 10.71 -4.48
CA THR A 55 12.34 11.54 -4.08
C THR A 55 11.25 10.70 -3.43
N GLY A 56 10.94 9.53 -4.00
CA GLY A 56 9.96 8.61 -3.42
C GLY A 56 10.36 8.12 -2.02
N THR A 57 11.63 7.78 -1.83
CA THR A 57 12.20 7.36 -0.55
C THR A 57 12.10 8.48 0.47
N ARG A 58 12.49 9.70 0.10
CA ARG A 58 12.36 10.88 0.95
C ARG A 58 10.92 11.16 1.39
N ILE A 59 9.95 10.98 0.49
CA ILE A 59 8.52 11.14 0.81
C ILE A 59 8.06 10.10 1.83
N ILE A 60 8.54 8.85 1.73
CA ILE A 60 8.25 7.80 2.71
C ILE A 60 8.86 8.18 4.07
N GLU A 61 10.15 8.52 4.09
CA GLU A 61 10.87 8.88 5.31
C GLU A 61 10.21 10.05 6.05
N LEU A 62 9.70 11.05 5.34
CA LEU A 62 8.99 12.19 5.93
C LEU A 62 7.53 11.87 6.28
N GLY A 63 6.82 11.15 5.40
CA GLY A 63 5.38 10.95 5.50
C GLY A 63 4.96 9.87 6.48
N ILE A 64 5.85 8.92 6.81
CA ILE A 64 5.58 7.85 7.78
C ILE A 64 6.66 7.76 8.87
N VAL A 65 7.39 8.85 9.12
CA VAL A 65 8.54 8.93 10.05
C VAL A 65 8.24 8.35 11.44
N ASP A 66 7.05 8.65 11.99
CA ASP A 66 6.69 8.21 13.33
C ASP A 66 6.57 6.69 13.43
N LEU A 67 6.14 6.05 12.34
CA LEU A 67 6.08 4.59 12.26
C LEU A 67 7.49 3.98 12.15
N LEU A 68 8.37 4.61 11.37
CA LEU A 68 9.76 4.14 11.19
C LEU A 68 10.55 4.24 12.50
N THR A 69 10.40 5.36 13.20
CA THR A 69 11.07 5.62 14.48
C THR A 69 10.45 4.86 15.66
N GLY A 70 9.28 4.23 15.48
CA GLY A 70 8.53 3.56 16.54
C GLY A 70 7.78 4.52 17.47
N ALA A 71 7.73 5.80 17.15
CA ALA A 71 6.92 6.81 17.86
C ALA A 71 5.41 6.57 17.67
N LEU A 72 5.02 5.90 16.59
CA LEU A 72 3.65 5.49 16.31
C LEU A 72 3.52 3.96 16.37
N SER A 73 2.56 3.48 17.14
CA SER A 73 2.20 2.06 17.20
C SER A 73 1.30 1.66 16.02
N TRP A 74 1.36 0.39 15.63
CA TRP A 74 0.42 -0.18 14.67
C TRP A 74 -1.01 -0.13 15.22
N PRO A 75 -2.02 0.16 14.39
CA PRO A 75 -3.40 0.25 14.83
C PRO A 75 -3.96 -1.14 15.13
N GLU A 76 -5.05 -1.17 15.91
CA GLU A 76 -5.94 -2.34 15.89
C GLU A 76 -6.50 -2.56 14.47
N PRO A 77 -6.77 -3.82 14.05
CA PRO A 77 -7.25 -4.11 12.68
C PRO A 77 -8.50 -3.32 12.27
N CYS A 78 -9.43 -3.09 13.20
CA CYS A 78 -10.66 -2.31 12.95
C CYS A 78 -10.38 -0.81 12.71
N LYS A 79 -9.22 -0.31 13.15
CA LYS A 79 -8.78 1.07 12.99
C LYS A 79 -7.86 1.29 11.79
N MET A 80 -7.60 0.24 10.99
CA MET A 80 -6.72 0.33 9.82
C MET A 80 -7.16 1.38 8.80
N ASN A 81 -8.47 1.54 8.55
CA ASN A 81 -8.96 2.54 7.60
C ASN A 81 -8.64 3.98 8.06
N GLU A 82 -8.88 4.28 9.35
CA GLU A 82 -8.60 5.60 9.96
C GLU A 82 -7.09 5.87 9.98
N PHE A 83 -6.29 4.87 10.36
CA PHE A 83 -4.84 4.94 10.34
C PHE A 83 -4.29 5.22 8.94
N HIS A 84 -4.75 4.46 7.95
CA HIS A 84 -4.33 4.63 6.55
C HIS A 84 -4.75 5.99 5.99
N HIS A 85 -5.93 6.48 6.34
CA HIS A 85 -6.37 7.83 5.99
C HIS A 85 -5.38 8.89 6.51
N SER A 86 -5.00 8.83 7.79
CA SER A 86 -4.02 9.76 8.36
C SER A 86 -2.66 9.67 7.67
N LEU A 87 -2.17 8.45 7.39
CA LEU A 87 -0.90 8.28 6.67
C LEU A 87 -0.94 8.86 5.25
N ARG A 88 -2.06 8.72 4.52
CA ARG A 88 -2.21 9.33 3.18
C ARG A 88 -2.04 10.84 3.27
N HIS A 89 -2.63 11.50 4.26
CA HIS A 89 -2.47 12.95 4.45
C HIS A 89 -1.02 13.32 4.74
N SER A 90 -0.34 12.60 5.63
CA SER A 90 1.06 12.83 5.94
C SER A 90 1.97 12.65 4.70
N VAL A 91 1.73 11.59 3.90
CA VAL A 91 2.46 11.34 2.65
C VAL A 91 2.16 12.40 1.59
N ILE A 92 0.92 12.88 1.48
CA ILE A 92 0.57 13.98 0.56
C ILE A 92 1.30 15.27 0.97
N ALA A 93 1.33 15.59 2.26
CA ALA A 93 2.07 16.75 2.77
C ALA A 93 3.58 16.62 2.52
N ALA A 94 4.16 15.44 2.75
CA ALA A 94 5.56 15.15 2.44
C ALA A 94 5.87 15.28 0.94
N ALA A 95 4.97 14.80 0.07
CA ALA A 95 5.09 14.96 -1.38
C ALA A 95 5.07 16.44 -1.78
N ALA A 96 4.18 17.25 -1.19
CA ALA A 96 4.12 18.69 -1.43
C ALA A 96 5.43 19.39 -1.01
N ALA A 97 6.01 19.00 0.13
CA ALA A 97 7.31 19.50 0.56
C ALA A 97 8.47 19.13 -0.40
N CYS A 98 8.30 18.05 -1.18
CA CYS A 98 9.21 17.64 -2.25
C CYS A 98 8.83 18.21 -3.64
N GLY A 99 7.87 19.14 -3.72
CA GLY A 99 7.45 19.75 -4.99
C GLY A 99 6.55 18.87 -5.86
N LEU A 100 5.94 17.81 -5.30
CA LEU A 100 5.02 16.91 -6.00
C LEU A 100 3.59 17.08 -5.50
N SER A 101 2.62 16.86 -6.39
CA SER A 101 1.19 16.86 -6.05
C SER A 101 0.64 15.43 -6.04
N PHE A 102 0.61 14.81 -4.87
CA PHE A 102 0.03 13.47 -4.71
C PHE A 102 -1.48 13.54 -4.49
N THR A 103 -2.20 12.62 -5.14
CA THR A 103 -3.59 12.30 -4.80
C THR A 103 -3.62 11.21 -3.74
N HIS A 104 -4.81 10.96 -3.18
CA HIS A 104 -4.99 9.88 -2.22
C HIS A 104 -4.68 8.50 -2.81
N GLY A 105 -4.93 8.28 -4.11
CA GLY A 105 -4.59 7.02 -4.75
C GLY A 105 -3.09 6.82 -4.95
N ILE A 106 -2.34 7.88 -5.26
CA ILE A 106 -0.86 7.82 -5.35
C ILE A 106 -0.26 7.54 -3.98
N ALA A 107 -0.66 8.32 -2.97
CA ALA A 107 -0.20 8.14 -1.59
C ALA A 107 -0.54 6.74 -1.07
N ALA A 108 -1.76 6.27 -1.31
CA ALA A 108 -2.18 4.92 -0.92
C ALA A 108 -1.31 3.84 -1.56
N LYS A 109 -1.03 3.93 -2.86
CA LYS A 109 -0.22 2.92 -3.56
C LYS A 109 1.19 2.85 -2.99
N LEU A 110 1.80 4.01 -2.71
CA LEU A 110 3.11 4.10 -2.07
C LEU A 110 3.11 3.42 -0.70
N ILE A 111 2.17 3.78 0.18
CA ILE A 111 2.04 3.23 1.54
C ILE A 111 1.83 1.71 1.49
N ASN A 112 0.88 1.25 0.67
CA ASN A 112 0.48 -0.16 0.62
C ASN A 112 1.63 -1.04 0.11
N MET A 113 2.35 -0.58 -0.91
CA MET A 113 3.52 -1.29 -1.40
C MET A 113 4.64 -1.32 -0.37
N TYR A 114 4.89 -0.22 0.33
CA TYR A 114 5.90 -0.16 1.38
C TYR A 114 5.58 -1.14 2.50
N PHE A 115 4.36 -1.11 3.04
CA PHE A 115 3.92 -2.02 4.11
C PHE A 115 3.96 -3.48 3.69
N LYS A 116 3.61 -3.80 2.44
CA LYS A 116 3.71 -5.18 1.97
C LYS A 116 5.13 -5.70 1.96
N VAL A 117 6.07 -4.91 1.45
CA VAL A 117 7.46 -5.37 1.37
C VAL A 117 8.09 -5.43 2.75
N VAL A 118 7.69 -4.57 3.70
CA VAL A 118 8.18 -4.63 5.08
C VAL A 118 7.53 -5.75 5.90
N LEU A 119 6.22 -6.00 5.73
CA LEU A 119 5.44 -6.86 6.63
C LEU A 119 5.09 -8.24 6.07
N ILE A 120 4.86 -8.36 4.76
CA ILE A 120 4.42 -9.63 4.14
C ILE A 120 5.60 -10.55 3.83
N THR A 121 6.84 -10.08 3.90
CA THR A 121 8.04 -10.93 3.81
C THR A 121 8.29 -11.81 5.04
N ALA A 122 7.38 -11.85 6.00
CA ALA A 122 7.44 -12.73 7.17
C ALA A 122 6.27 -13.74 7.15
N GLU A 123 6.49 -14.95 7.66
CA GLU A 123 5.58 -16.12 7.70
C GLU A 123 4.28 -15.91 8.53
N ASN A 124 3.72 -14.71 8.59
CA ASN A 124 2.59 -14.34 9.43
C ASN A 124 1.42 -13.72 8.64
N CYS A 125 1.14 -14.21 7.44
CA CYS A 125 0.14 -13.65 6.51
C CYS A 125 -1.30 -13.60 7.07
N MET A 126 -1.58 -14.39 8.11
CA MET A 126 -2.86 -14.44 8.83
C MET A 126 -2.90 -13.58 10.09
N HIS A 127 -1.81 -12.88 10.44
CA HIS A 127 -1.84 -11.94 11.55
C HIS A 127 -2.94 -10.89 11.33
N PRO A 128 -3.81 -10.60 12.31
CA PRO A 128 -4.94 -9.69 12.12
C PRO A 128 -4.58 -8.32 11.54
N LEU A 129 -3.41 -7.79 11.91
CA LEU A 129 -2.87 -6.55 11.33
C LEU A 129 -2.57 -6.69 9.84
N ILE A 130 -1.91 -7.79 9.45
CA ILE A 130 -1.54 -8.06 8.05
C ILE A 130 -2.80 -8.30 7.22
N ALA A 131 -3.77 -9.03 7.76
CA ALA A 131 -5.05 -9.27 7.11
C ALA A 131 -5.84 -7.98 6.84
N ALA A 132 -5.67 -6.96 7.68
CA ALA A 132 -6.31 -5.66 7.51
C ALA A 132 -5.59 -4.73 6.51
N LEU A 133 -4.35 -5.02 6.11
CA LEU A 133 -3.58 -4.16 5.20
C LEU A 133 -4.30 -3.98 3.87
N HIS A 134 -4.34 -2.74 3.41
CA HIS A 134 -4.93 -2.42 2.13
C HIS A 134 -4.05 -2.95 0.97
N PRO A 135 -4.66 -3.49 -0.10
CA PRO A 135 -3.95 -3.83 -1.32
C PRO A 135 -3.55 -2.55 -2.07
N PRO A 136 -2.41 -2.53 -2.77
CA PRO A 136 -2.09 -1.47 -3.70
C PRO A 136 -3.06 -1.51 -4.90
N ILE A 137 -3.90 -0.49 -5.02
CA ILE A 137 -4.86 -0.40 -6.12
C ILE A 137 -4.19 0.24 -7.33
N ASP A 138 -4.34 -0.37 -8.50
CA ASP A 138 -3.87 0.17 -9.76
C ASP A 138 -4.86 -0.03 -10.92
N GLY A 139 -4.49 0.47 -12.09
CA GLY A 139 -5.34 0.42 -13.28
C GLY A 139 -5.62 -1.01 -13.73
N ASP A 140 -4.64 -1.90 -13.59
CA ASP A 140 -4.75 -3.30 -14.02
C ASP A 140 -5.71 -4.06 -13.12
N MET A 141 -5.63 -3.88 -11.79
CA MET A 141 -6.60 -4.43 -10.84
C MET A 141 -8.02 -3.96 -11.15
N LEU A 142 -8.24 -2.64 -11.29
CA LEU A 142 -9.57 -2.08 -11.59
C LEU A 142 -10.11 -2.63 -12.92
N GLN A 143 -9.27 -2.72 -13.94
CA GLN A 143 -9.63 -3.26 -15.24
C GLN A 143 -9.94 -4.76 -15.18
N ALA A 144 -9.22 -5.53 -14.38
CA ALA A 144 -9.45 -6.95 -14.19
C ALA A 144 -10.77 -7.23 -13.46
N ILE A 145 -11.08 -6.50 -12.38
CA ILE A 145 -12.35 -6.62 -11.66
C ILE A 145 -13.54 -6.33 -12.57
N VAL A 146 -13.46 -5.26 -13.39
CA VAL A 146 -14.52 -4.94 -14.37
C VAL A 146 -14.67 -6.06 -15.41
N ARG A 147 -13.55 -6.64 -15.89
CA ARG A 147 -13.59 -7.77 -16.85
C ARG A 147 -14.18 -9.03 -16.26
N ALA A 148 -13.88 -9.32 -15.00
CA ALA A 148 -14.38 -10.48 -14.27
C ALA A 148 -15.89 -10.39 -13.98
N LYS A 149 -16.49 -9.20 -14.09
CA LYS A 149 -17.92 -8.93 -13.82
C LYS A 149 -18.34 -9.29 -12.38
N VAL A 150 -17.44 -9.11 -11.42
CA VAL A 150 -17.67 -9.39 -9.99
C VAL A 150 -17.96 -8.12 -9.18
N GLY A 151 -18.67 -8.26 -8.06
CA GLY A 151 -19.03 -7.14 -7.19
C GLY A 151 -19.90 -6.07 -7.87
N ASP A 152 -19.92 -4.86 -7.30
CA ASP A 152 -20.69 -3.73 -7.85
C ASP A 152 -20.05 -3.19 -9.14
N GLN A 153 -20.59 -3.62 -10.27
CA GLN A 153 -20.13 -3.22 -11.60
C GLN A 153 -20.27 -1.73 -11.91
N ARG A 154 -21.21 -1.03 -11.27
CA ARG A 154 -21.34 0.42 -11.46
C ARG A 154 -20.21 1.14 -10.75
N LEU A 155 -19.92 0.73 -9.52
CA LEU A 155 -18.79 1.23 -8.74
C LEU A 155 -17.46 1.02 -9.48
N TRP A 156 -17.18 -0.22 -9.91
CA TRP A 156 -15.89 -0.57 -10.51
C TRP A 156 -15.63 0.12 -11.84
N ARG A 157 -16.65 0.26 -12.70
CA ARG A 157 -16.51 1.02 -13.95
C ARG A 157 -16.19 2.49 -13.67
N ARG A 158 -16.93 3.12 -12.75
CA ARG A 158 -16.67 4.50 -12.35
C ARG A 158 -15.25 4.68 -11.82
N LEU A 159 -14.80 3.83 -10.89
CA LEU A 159 -13.45 3.91 -10.32
C LEU A 159 -12.36 3.66 -11.37
N ARG A 160 -12.54 2.70 -12.27
CA ARG A 160 -11.65 2.48 -13.41
C ARG A 160 -11.54 3.74 -14.28
N ASP A 161 -12.68 4.37 -14.58
CA ASP A 161 -12.75 5.53 -15.47
C ASP A 161 -12.14 6.79 -14.84
N VAL A 162 -12.28 6.97 -13.52
CA VAL A 162 -11.54 8.00 -12.76
C VAL A 162 -10.04 7.74 -12.83
N GLY A 163 -9.64 6.47 -12.63
CA GLY A 163 -8.25 6.05 -12.60
C GLY A 163 -7.59 6.30 -11.25
N TRP A 164 -6.89 5.28 -10.74
CA TRP A 164 -6.32 5.28 -9.38
C TRP A 164 -5.41 6.48 -9.08
N THR A 165 -4.68 7.02 -10.05
CA THR A 165 -3.83 8.20 -9.84
C THR A 165 -4.60 9.49 -9.58
N LYS A 166 -5.92 9.50 -9.79
CA LYS A 166 -6.80 10.65 -9.58
C LYS A 166 -7.76 10.48 -8.40
N PHE A 167 -7.65 9.38 -7.64
CA PHE A 167 -8.57 9.12 -6.54
C PHE A 167 -8.49 10.22 -5.48
N SER A 168 -9.67 10.76 -5.16
CA SER A 168 -9.91 11.51 -3.92
C SER A 168 -9.90 10.57 -2.71
N SER A 169 -10.00 11.13 -1.50
CA SER A 169 -10.12 10.31 -0.29
C SER A 169 -11.33 9.38 -0.39
N ARG A 170 -12.46 9.93 -0.85
CA ARG A 170 -13.72 9.22 -1.05
C ARG A 170 -13.59 8.11 -2.09
N ASP A 171 -13.00 8.37 -3.26
CA ASP A 171 -12.86 7.34 -4.30
C ASP A 171 -12.07 6.13 -3.79
N TYR A 172 -10.99 6.40 -3.05
CA TYR A 172 -10.17 5.35 -2.46
C TYR A 172 -10.91 4.57 -1.38
N GLU A 173 -11.63 5.24 -0.47
CA GLU A 173 -12.41 4.59 0.57
C GLU A 173 -13.55 3.75 0.00
N GLU A 174 -14.23 4.25 -1.04
CA GLU A 174 -15.24 3.49 -1.79
C GLU A 174 -14.60 2.27 -2.48
N ALA A 175 -13.37 2.39 -3.00
CA ALA A 175 -12.64 1.25 -3.56
C ALA A 175 -12.32 0.18 -2.49
N ILE A 176 -11.83 0.60 -1.32
CA ILE A 176 -11.55 -0.31 -0.19
C ILE A 176 -12.82 -0.99 0.32
N ALA A 177 -13.91 -0.25 0.47
CA ALA A 177 -15.20 -0.80 0.85
C ALA A 177 -15.70 -1.81 -0.20
N GLY A 178 -15.59 -1.46 -1.48
CA GLY A 178 -15.93 -2.35 -2.60
C GLY A 178 -15.13 -3.66 -2.56
N LEU A 179 -13.82 -3.60 -2.28
CA LEU A 179 -12.97 -4.78 -2.17
C LEU A 179 -13.36 -5.64 -0.96
N ARG A 180 -13.65 -5.04 0.20
CA ARG A 180 -14.15 -5.77 1.38
C ARG A 180 -15.47 -6.47 1.09
N SER A 181 -16.41 -5.81 0.42
CA SER A 181 -17.69 -6.42 0.03
C SER A 181 -17.51 -7.53 -1.01
N LEU A 182 -16.54 -7.39 -1.92
CA LEU A 182 -16.23 -8.39 -2.94
C LEU A 182 -15.65 -9.67 -2.34
N LEU A 183 -14.72 -9.53 -1.39
CA LEU A 183 -14.02 -10.66 -0.78
C LEU A 183 -14.83 -11.32 0.35
N GLY A 184 -15.63 -10.56 1.08
CA GLY A 184 -16.35 -11.01 2.28
C GLY A 184 -15.63 -10.62 3.58
N PRO A 185 -16.33 -10.69 4.73
CA PRO A 185 -15.86 -10.14 6.00
C PRO A 185 -14.65 -10.87 6.60
N ASP A 186 -14.51 -12.17 6.33
CA ASP A 186 -13.46 -13.03 6.92
C ASP A 186 -12.23 -13.20 6.02
N THR A 187 -12.25 -12.59 4.84
CA THR A 187 -11.15 -12.71 3.86
C THR A 187 -10.18 -11.54 4.01
N PRO A 188 -8.88 -11.81 4.20
CA PRO A 188 -7.86 -10.78 4.23
C PRO A 188 -7.90 -9.86 3.00
N LEU A 189 -7.83 -8.55 3.22
CA LEU A 189 -8.06 -7.58 2.15
C LEU A 189 -6.96 -7.59 1.08
N TRP A 190 -5.74 -8.00 1.45
CA TRP A 190 -4.63 -8.19 0.51
C TRP A 190 -4.90 -9.28 -0.54
N MET A 191 -5.84 -10.20 -0.30
CA MET A 191 -6.19 -11.23 -1.28
C MET A 191 -6.83 -10.66 -2.56
N ALA A 192 -7.30 -9.41 -2.54
CA ALA A 192 -7.75 -8.70 -3.76
C ALA A 192 -6.67 -8.62 -4.85
N GLU A 193 -5.41 -8.86 -4.52
CA GLU A 193 -4.30 -8.92 -5.49
C GLU A 193 -4.38 -10.08 -6.45
N GLU A 194 -5.27 -11.05 -6.21
CA GLU A 194 -5.65 -12.04 -7.22
C GLU A 194 -6.06 -11.40 -8.55
N TYR A 195 -6.56 -10.15 -8.51
CA TYR A 195 -6.98 -9.39 -9.69
C TYR A 195 -5.82 -8.64 -10.39
N TRP A 196 -4.57 -8.75 -9.95
CA TRP A 196 -3.44 -8.18 -10.69
C TRP A 196 -3.12 -8.99 -11.96
N GLY A 197 -3.46 -8.41 -13.12
CA GLY A 197 -3.38 -9.10 -14.41
C GLY A 197 -2.00 -9.63 -14.82
N GLY A 198 -0.91 -9.03 -14.32
CA GLY A 198 0.46 -9.47 -14.63
C GLY A 198 0.88 -10.79 -13.99
N TYR A 199 0.27 -11.16 -12.84
CA TYR A 199 0.49 -12.46 -12.18
C TYR A 199 -0.45 -13.55 -12.72
N GLN A 200 -1.55 -13.15 -13.36
CA GLN A 200 -2.54 -14.07 -13.95
C GLN A 200 -2.08 -14.75 -15.25
N GLY A 201 -0.76 -14.78 -15.52
CA GLY A 201 -0.18 -15.40 -16.71
C GLY A 201 -0.83 -16.74 -17.04
N ALA A 202 -1.65 -16.74 -18.10
CA ALA A 202 -2.30 -17.92 -18.67
C ALA A 202 -3.21 -18.79 -17.75
N TRP A 203 -3.83 -18.26 -16.68
CA TRP A 203 -4.91 -19.03 -16.01
C TRP A 203 -6.26 -18.83 -16.71
N LYS A 204 -6.62 -19.86 -17.48
CA LYS A 204 -7.83 -19.99 -18.30
C LYS A 204 -9.11 -19.65 -17.54
N LYS A 205 -10.01 -18.98 -18.26
CA LYS A 205 -11.47 -18.92 -18.07
C LYS A 205 -11.99 -20.14 -17.27
N ARG A 206 -12.49 -19.92 -16.06
CA ARG A 206 -13.60 -20.73 -15.54
C ARG A 206 -14.71 -19.78 -15.10
N PRO A 207 -15.88 -19.80 -15.73
CA PRO A 207 -17.05 -19.21 -15.10
C PRO A 207 -17.36 -20.06 -13.87
N VAL A 208 -17.44 -19.42 -12.71
CA VAL A 208 -18.12 -19.99 -11.55
C VAL A 208 -19.60 -20.12 -11.97
N ARG A 209 -20.08 -21.36 -12.01
CA ARG A 209 -21.51 -21.67 -12.14
C ARG A 209 -22.19 -21.46 -10.81
#